data_AF-A0A1H3HIX3-F1
#
_entry.id   AF-A0A1H3HIX3-F1
#
_cell.length_a   1.000
_cell.length_b   1.000
_cell.length_c   1.000
_cell.angle_alpha   90.00
_cell.angle_beta   90.00
_cell.angle_gamma   90.00
#
_symmetry.space_group_name_H-M   'P 1'
#
loop_
_entity.id
_entity.type
_entity.pdbx_description
1 polymer ?
#
loop_
_entity_poly.entity_id
_entity_poly.type
_entity_poly.pdbx_seq_one_letter_code
_entity_poly.pdbx_strand_id
1 'polypeptide(L)'
;MTSARPTGPLVDRVRARLAAVPGTPTPGAVAALVREETGGLLGDRAVLAAVREATDELSGAGPLESLLRAPGVTDVLVNGPREVWVDRGAGLERAVVGFPDEEAVRRLAVRLAAAAGRRLDDAAPWVDAALPDGTRLHAVLPPVAGSGTCVSLRVLRRARLTYADLADRGALPGAAVDLLAAVVERRLAFLVTGGTGSGKTTVLSALLGLVDAGERLVLCEDAPELSPEHPHVVRLLTRPPNVESVGAVSLRDLVRQALRMRPDRLVVGEVRGGEVVDLTQCRRSNTGL
;
A
#
# COMPACT_ATOMS: atom_id res chain seq x y z
N MET A 1 29.76 10.28 -24.69
CA MET A 1 28.63 10.46 -25.62
C MET A 1 27.36 10.44 -24.80
N THR A 2 26.58 11.50 -24.94
CA THR A 2 25.57 12.01 -24.01
C THR A 2 24.35 11.08 -23.92
N SER A 3 24.01 10.68 -22.69
CA SER A 3 22.74 10.01 -22.36
C SER A 3 21.59 10.98 -22.62
N ALA A 4 21.00 10.94 -23.81
CA ALA A 4 19.79 11.69 -24.11
C ALA A 4 18.62 11.02 -23.38
N ARG A 5 17.96 11.77 -22.49
CA ARG A 5 16.69 11.35 -21.91
C ARG A 5 15.68 11.16 -23.06
N PRO A 6 14.80 10.15 -23.00
CA PRO A 6 13.67 10.07 -23.91
C PRO A 6 12.81 11.33 -23.69
N THR A 7 12.61 12.10 -24.75
CA THR A 7 11.86 13.36 -24.68
C THR A 7 10.35 13.08 -24.54
N GLY A 8 9.62 13.89 -23.76
CA GLY A 8 8.15 13.82 -23.57
C GLY A 8 7.28 13.48 -24.80
N PRO A 9 7.60 13.93 -26.04
CA PRO A 9 6.88 13.54 -27.25
C PRO A 9 6.83 12.03 -27.53
N LEU A 10 7.81 11.26 -27.06
CA LEU A 10 7.82 9.80 -27.20
C LEU A 10 6.73 9.16 -26.34
N VAL A 11 6.61 9.62 -25.10
CA VAL A 11 5.65 9.05 -24.13
C VAL A 11 4.22 9.36 -24.56
N ASP A 12 3.96 10.57 -25.07
CA ASP A 12 2.65 10.95 -25.63
C ASP A 12 2.22 10.06 -26.80
N ARG A 13 3.15 9.68 -27.70
CA ARG A 13 2.85 8.78 -28.82
C ARG A 13 2.59 7.34 -28.36
N VAL A 14 3.40 6.84 -27.43
CA VAL A 14 3.19 5.52 -26.82
C VAL A 14 1.83 5.47 -26.11
N ARG A 15 1.45 6.55 -25.43
CA ARG A 15 0.13 6.70 -24.78
C ARG A 15 -1.02 6.67 -25.77
N ALA A 16 -0.93 7.44 -26.86
CA ALA A 16 -1.97 7.48 -27.88
C ALA A 16 -2.20 6.09 -28.50
N ARG A 17 -1.13 5.33 -28.74
CA ARG A 17 -1.21 3.95 -29.24
C ARG A 17 -1.78 2.96 -28.22
N LEU A 18 -1.40 3.07 -26.95
CA LEU A 18 -1.95 2.18 -25.90
C LEU A 18 -3.42 2.46 -25.60
N ALA A 19 -3.86 3.71 -25.70
CA ALA A 19 -5.28 4.05 -25.57
C ALA A 19 -6.16 3.42 -26.67
N ALA A 20 -5.57 3.06 -27.82
CA ALA A 20 -6.25 2.36 -28.90
C ALA A 20 -6.29 0.82 -28.71
N VAL A 21 -5.57 0.28 -27.73
CA VAL A 21 -5.53 -1.16 -27.44
C VAL A 21 -6.42 -1.45 -26.22
N PRO A 22 -7.41 -2.36 -26.33
CA PRO A 22 -8.24 -2.73 -25.18
C PRO A 22 -7.44 -3.53 -24.14
N GLY A 23 -7.45 -3.07 -22.88
CA GLY A 23 -6.86 -3.75 -21.73
C GLY A 23 -5.87 -2.90 -20.94
N THR A 24 -5.42 -3.40 -19.79
CA THR A 24 -4.41 -2.74 -18.95
C THR A 24 -3.03 -2.85 -19.62
N PRO A 25 -2.27 -1.75 -19.80
CA PRO A 25 -0.97 -1.79 -20.44
C PRO A 25 0.00 -2.68 -19.66
N THR A 26 0.55 -3.72 -20.31
CA THR A 26 1.59 -4.55 -19.72
C THR A 26 2.98 -3.95 -19.96
N PRO A 27 3.96 -4.15 -19.06
CA PRO A 27 5.33 -3.68 -19.28
C PRO A 27 5.94 -4.17 -20.60
N GLY A 28 5.56 -5.39 -21.04
CA GLY A 28 5.97 -5.95 -22.34
C GLY A 28 5.39 -5.19 -23.54
N ALA A 29 4.11 -4.81 -23.48
CA ALA A 29 3.46 -4.02 -24.53
C ALA A 29 4.05 -2.61 -24.64
N VAL A 30 4.31 -1.96 -23.49
CA VAL A 30 4.99 -0.65 -23.45
C VAL A 30 6.40 -0.76 -24.03
N ALA A 31 7.14 -1.84 -23.70
CA ALA A 31 8.48 -2.07 -24.23
C ALA A 31 8.55 -2.35 -25.73
N ALA A 32 7.53 -2.99 -26.29
CA ALA A 32 7.43 -3.18 -27.74
C ALA A 32 7.19 -1.85 -28.46
N LEU A 33 6.25 -1.04 -27.96
CA LEU A 33 5.91 0.26 -28.55
C LEU A 33 7.04 1.28 -28.44
N VAL A 34 7.72 1.34 -27.30
CA VAL A 34 8.89 2.21 -27.13
C VAL A 34 10.00 1.84 -28.12
N ARG A 35 10.24 0.55 -28.37
CA ARG A 35 11.23 0.09 -29.35
C ARG A 35 10.81 0.41 -30.78
N GLU A 36 9.54 0.27 -31.10
CA GLU A 36 8.98 0.60 -32.41
C GLU A 36 9.09 2.11 -32.70
N GLU A 37 8.67 2.96 -31.75
CA GLU A 37 8.70 4.42 -31.86
C GLU A 37 10.11 5.02 -31.90
N THR A 38 11.10 4.29 -31.37
CA THR A 38 12.51 4.73 -31.35
C THR A 38 13.34 4.12 -32.46
N GLY A 39 12.74 3.27 -33.31
CA GLY A 39 13.39 2.65 -34.47
C GLY A 39 14.63 1.81 -34.10
N GLY A 40 14.73 1.33 -32.86
CA GLY A 40 15.91 0.59 -32.36
C GLY A 40 17.19 1.43 -32.17
N LEU A 41 17.10 2.77 -32.24
CA LEU A 41 18.27 3.67 -32.17
C LEU A 41 18.72 4.00 -30.73
N LEU A 42 17.99 3.53 -29.72
CA LEU A 42 18.36 3.69 -28.31
C LEU A 42 19.10 2.45 -27.81
N GLY A 43 20.22 2.66 -27.11
CA GLY A 43 20.89 1.57 -26.40
C GLY A 43 20.00 1.00 -25.27
N ASP A 44 20.23 -0.25 -24.88
CA ASP A 44 19.37 -0.99 -23.93
C ASP A 44 19.06 -0.24 -22.63
N ARG A 45 20.02 0.52 -22.08
CA ARG A 45 19.79 1.35 -20.89
C ARG A 45 18.79 2.48 -21.13
N ALA A 46 18.84 3.12 -22.28
CA ALA A 46 17.92 4.21 -22.65
C ALA A 46 16.53 3.67 -22.99
N VAL A 47 16.44 2.49 -23.62
CA VAL A 47 15.16 1.78 -23.80
C VAL A 47 14.56 1.42 -22.45
N LEU A 48 15.33 0.82 -21.54
CA LEU A 48 14.83 0.49 -20.19
C LEU A 48 14.43 1.71 -19.36
N ALA A 49 15.05 2.88 -19.59
CA ALA A 49 14.64 4.13 -18.97
C ALA A 49 13.30 4.63 -19.57
N ALA A 50 13.19 4.65 -20.90
CA ALA A 50 11.97 5.05 -21.62
C ALA A 50 10.77 4.14 -21.30
N VAL A 51 11.00 2.83 -21.20
CA VAL A 51 9.95 1.88 -20.84
C VAL A 51 9.49 2.10 -19.41
N ARG A 52 10.41 2.36 -18.48
CA ARG A 52 10.04 2.68 -17.09
C ARG A 52 9.25 3.98 -17.02
N GLU A 53 9.73 5.03 -17.66
CA GLU A 53 9.06 6.33 -17.71
C GLU A 53 7.65 6.23 -18.32
N ALA A 54 7.52 5.55 -19.46
CA ALA A 54 6.21 5.30 -20.06
C ALA A 54 5.32 4.44 -19.16
N THR A 55 5.84 3.35 -18.57
CA THR A 55 5.05 2.50 -17.64
C THR A 55 4.61 3.27 -16.40
N ASP A 56 5.46 4.13 -15.85
CA ASP A 56 5.19 4.96 -14.69
C ASP A 56 4.12 6.02 -15.00
N GLU A 57 4.12 6.60 -16.21
CA GLU A 57 3.08 7.53 -16.66
C GLU A 57 1.74 6.86 -17.01
N LEU A 58 1.80 5.65 -17.57
CA LEU A 58 0.64 4.93 -18.10
C LEU A 58 -0.08 4.10 -17.03
N SER A 59 0.67 3.54 -16.09
CA SER A 59 0.17 2.58 -15.09
C SER A 59 0.58 2.92 -13.65
N GLY A 60 1.49 3.87 -13.44
CA GLY A 60 1.99 4.28 -12.11
C GLY A 60 1.49 5.66 -11.66
N ALA A 61 2.18 6.24 -10.66
CA ALA A 61 1.86 7.56 -10.12
C ALA A 61 2.41 8.73 -10.96
N GLY A 62 2.86 8.46 -12.19
CA GLY A 62 3.41 9.44 -13.12
C GLY A 62 4.58 10.22 -12.52
N PRO A 63 4.55 11.57 -12.53
CA PRO A 63 5.64 12.39 -11.98
C PRO A 63 6.00 12.10 -10.51
N LEU A 64 5.04 11.60 -9.73
CA LEU A 64 5.22 11.30 -8.30
C LEU A 64 6.00 10.00 -8.05
N GLU A 65 6.15 9.15 -9.06
CA GLU A 65 6.74 7.81 -8.90
C GLU A 65 8.18 7.87 -8.37
N SER A 66 8.95 8.85 -8.85
CA SER A 66 10.32 9.10 -8.37
C SER A 66 10.36 9.45 -6.88
N LEU A 67 9.37 10.21 -6.39
CA LEU A 67 9.23 10.56 -4.98
C LEU A 67 8.81 9.34 -4.15
N LEU A 68 7.80 8.59 -4.60
CA LEU A 68 7.30 7.41 -3.87
C LEU A 68 8.40 6.35 -3.68
N ARG A 69 9.27 6.16 -4.68
CA ARG A 69 10.39 5.22 -4.61
C ARG A 69 11.57 5.73 -3.77
N ALA A 70 11.74 7.05 -3.62
CA ALA A 70 12.90 7.65 -2.96
C ALA A 70 13.04 7.20 -1.49
N PRO A 71 14.21 6.65 -1.07
CA PRO A 71 14.42 6.15 0.28
C PRO A 71 13.96 7.12 1.39
N GLY A 72 13.24 6.59 2.38
CA GLY A 72 12.75 7.36 3.53
C GLY A 72 11.42 8.09 3.32
N VAL A 73 10.91 8.23 2.09
CA VAL A 73 9.61 8.89 1.86
C VAL A 73 8.47 8.10 2.50
N THR A 74 7.67 8.78 3.31
CA THR A 74 6.49 8.25 4.01
C THR A 74 5.19 8.75 3.39
N ASP A 75 5.17 10.00 2.94
CA ASP A 75 3.96 10.67 2.45
C ASP A 75 4.29 11.56 1.24
N VAL A 76 3.40 11.56 0.25
CA VAL A 76 3.42 12.48 -0.90
C VAL A 76 2.03 13.07 -1.03
N LEU A 77 1.92 14.40 -0.91
CA LEU A 77 0.65 15.13 -0.93
C LEU A 77 0.61 16.07 -2.14
N VAL A 78 -0.51 16.11 -2.84
CA VAL A 78 -0.78 17.04 -3.94
C VAL A 78 -2.03 17.83 -3.57
N ASN A 79 -1.86 19.12 -3.32
CA ASN A 79 -2.98 20.04 -3.01
C ASN A 79 -3.40 20.87 -4.24
N GLY A 80 -2.70 20.69 -5.35
CA GLY A 80 -2.91 21.38 -6.61
C GLY A 80 -1.73 21.19 -7.55
N PRO A 81 -1.81 21.69 -8.80
CA PRO A 81 -0.81 21.39 -9.83
C PRO A 81 0.61 21.88 -9.52
N ARG A 82 0.75 22.92 -8.70
CA ARG A 82 2.04 23.51 -8.31
C ARG A 82 2.36 23.30 -6.83
N GLU A 83 1.59 22.48 -6.15
CA GLU A 83 1.68 22.29 -4.71
C GLU A 83 1.78 20.80 -4.38
N VAL A 84 3.02 20.30 -4.49
CA VAL A 84 3.38 18.94 -4.11
C VAL A 84 4.27 18.99 -2.87
N TRP A 85 3.91 18.22 -1.86
CA TRP A 85 4.64 18.06 -0.60
C TRP A 85 5.11 16.62 -0.43
N VAL A 86 6.22 16.44 0.26
CA VAL A 86 6.76 15.12 0.61
C VAL A 86 7.20 15.12 2.07
N ASP A 87 6.97 14.02 2.77
CA ASP A 87 7.52 13.76 4.11
C ASP A 87 8.49 12.58 4.05
N ARG A 88 9.62 12.71 4.75
CA ARG A 88 10.63 11.65 4.92
C ARG A 88 10.84 11.23 6.39
N GLY A 89 9.88 11.55 7.25
CA GLY A 89 9.93 11.33 8.70
C GLY A 89 10.41 12.53 9.51
N ALA A 90 10.66 13.68 8.89
CA ALA A 90 11.08 14.92 9.55
C ALA A 90 10.06 16.07 9.39
N GLY A 91 8.91 15.79 8.77
CA GLY A 91 7.88 16.77 8.45
C GLY A 91 7.80 17.07 6.95
N LEU A 92 6.76 17.82 6.58
CA LEU A 92 6.44 18.13 5.18
C LEU A 92 7.39 19.17 4.59
N GLU A 93 7.95 18.85 3.44
CA GLU A 93 8.74 19.77 2.61
C GLU A 93 8.16 19.87 1.19
N ARG A 94 8.39 21.00 0.52
CA ARG A 94 7.88 21.22 -0.83
C ARG A 94 8.75 20.51 -1.86
N ALA A 95 8.14 19.68 -2.70
CA ALA A 95 8.82 19.01 -3.79
C ALA A 95 8.90 19.91 -5.03
N VAL A 96 9.94 19.71 -5.85
CA VAL A 96 10.14 20.43 -7.13
C VAL A 96 9.27 19.86 -8.27
N VAL A 97 8.58 18.75 -8.01
CA VAL A 97 7.68 18.10 -8.97
C VAL A 97 6.35 18.86 -9.03
N GLY A 98 5.75 18.93 -10.21
CA GLY A 98 4.44 19.54 -10.43
C GLY A 98 3.72 18.96 -11.64
N PHE A 99 2.52 19.47 -11.87
CA PHE A 99 1.63 19.11 -12.97
C PHE A 99 1.36 20.34 -13.85
N PRO A 100 1.05 20.13 -15.14
CA PRO A 100 0.76 21.24 -16.05
C PRO A 100 -0.49 22.02 -15.63
N ASP A 101 -1.53 21.32 -15.18
CA ASP A 101 -2.84 21.87 -14.83
C ASP A 101 -3.58 21.00 -13.80
N GLU A 102 -4.70 21.52 -13.29
CA GLU A 102 -5.60 20.80 -12.37
C GLU A 102 -6.15 19.51 -13.00
N GLU A 103 -6.50 19.57 -14.28
CA GLU A 103 -6.99 18.43 -15.05
C GLU A 103 -5.99 17.27 -15.10
N ALA A 104 -4.68 17.54 -15.11
CA ALA A 104 -3.65 16.52 -15.01
C ALA A 104 -3.64 15.84 -13.63
N VAL A 105 -3.88 16.60 -12.55
CA VAL A 105 -4.03 16.06 -11.19
C VAL A 105 -5.29 15.20 -11.10
N ARG A 106 -6.42 15.69 -11.64
CA ARG A 106 -7.68 14.93 -11.72
C ARG A 106 -7.49 13.62 -12.48
N ARG A 107 -6.88 13.67 -13.67
CA ARG A 107 -6.57 12.47 -14.45
C ARG A 107 -5.69 11.48 -13.67
N LEU A 108 -4.70 11.97 -12.90
CA LEU A 108 -3.86 11.10 -12.06
C LEU A 108 -4.69 10.42 -10.97
N ALA A 109 -5.49 11.18 -10.22
CA ALA A 109 -6.33 10.65 -9.15
C ALA A 109 -7.29 9.57 -9.65
N VAL A 110 -7.97 9.81 -10.78
CA VAL A 110 -8.90 8.85 -11.40
C VAL A 110 -8.17 7.58 -11.86
N ARG A 111 -6.98 7.70 -12.46
CA ARG A 111 -6.19 6.52 -12.86
C ARG A 111 -5.75 5.69 -11.65
N LEU A 112 -5.25 6.33 -10.59
CA LEU A 112 -4.83 5.64 -9.38
C LEU A 112 -6.01 4.94 -8.67
N ALA A 113 -7.18 5.59 -8.63
CA ALA A 113 -8.40 4.97 -8.13
C ALA A 113 -8.79 3.73 -8.94
N ALA A 114 -8.77 3.83 -10.28
CA ALA A 114 -9.08 2.72 -11.17
C ALA A 114 -8.09 1.55 -11.03
N ALA A 115 -6.79 1.84 -10.87
CA ALA A 115 -5.76 0.83 -10.61
C ALA A 115 -5.99 0.09 -9.28
N ALA A 116 -6.63 0.74 -8.30
CA ALA A 116 -7.05 0.14 -7.04
C ALA A 116 -8.48 -0.47 -7.09
N GLY A 117 -9.09 -0.55 -8.28
CA GLY A 117 -10.44 -1.09 -8.46
C GLY A 117 -11.56 -0.21 -7.87
N ARG A 118 -11.30 1.09 -7.74
CA ARG A 118 -12.25 2.07 -7.19
C ARG A 118 -12.66 3.11 -8.22
N ARG A 119 -13.86 3.67 -8.02
CA ARG A 119 -14.43 4.72 -8.85
C ARG A 119 -14.15 6.07 -8.19
N LEU A 120 -13.73 7.04 -8.99
CA LEU A 120 -13.57 8.44 -8.60
C LEU A 120 -14.05 9.31 -9.76
N ASP A 121 -15.12 10.07 -9.55
CA ASP A 121 -15.72 10.98 -10.52
C ASP A 121 -16.68 11.96 -9.82
N ASP A 122 -17.44 12.75 -10.57
CA ASP A 122 -18.29 13.80 -10.00
C ASP A 122 -19.47 13.24 -9.16
N ALA A 123 -19.82 11.96 -9.34
CA ALA A 123 -20.84 11.28 -8.52
C ALA A 123 -20.22 10.63 -7.25
N ALA A 124 -18.95 10.24 -7.32
CA ALA A 124 -18.15 9.75 -6.20
C ALA A 124 -16.89 10.62 -6.03
N PRO A 125 -17.02 11.82 -5.44
CA PRO A 125 -15.97 12.84 -5.49
C PRO A 125 -14.84 12.62 -4.48
N TRP A 126 -14.79 11.47 -3.79
CA TRP A 126 -13.63 11.06 -3.01
C TRP A 126 -13.43 9.54 -3.07
N VAL A 127 -12.21 9.10 -2.75
CA VAL A 127 -11.85 7.69 -2.72
C VAL A 127 -10.79 7.41 -1.67
N ASP A 128 -10.93 6.28 -0.98
CA ASP A 128 -9.91 5.66 -0.13
C ASP A 128 -9.57 4.28 -0.69
N ALA A 129 -8.31 4.03 -0.99
CA ALA A 129 -7.88 2.78 -1.61
C ALA A 129 -6.44 2.38 -1.24
N ALA A 130 -6.09 1.11 -1.49
CA ALA A 130 -4.71 0.64 -1.46
C ALA A 130 -4.27 0.33 -2.89
N LEU A 131 -3.17 0.94 -3.32
CA LEU A 131 -2.53 0.67 -4.60
C LEU A 131 -1.87 -0.73 -4.57
N PRO A 132 -1.57 -1.34 -5.73
CA PRO A 132 -0.97 -2.68 -5.81
C PRO A 132 0.36 -2.85 -5.05
N ASP A 133 1.12 -1.77 -4.88
CA ASP A 133 2.37 -1.73 -4.12
C ASP A 133 2.16 -1.59 -2.59
N GLY A 134 0.91 -1.45 -2.14
CA GLY A 134 0.53 -1.22 -0.75
C GLY A 134 0.48 0.25 -0.33
N THR A 135 0.80 1.18 -1.22
CA THR A 135 0.64 2.63 -0.96
C THR A 135 -0.83 2.96 -0.77
N ARG A 136 -1.16 3.69 0.31
CA ARG A 136 -2.54 4.15 0.52
C ARG A 136 -2.80 5.40 -0.29
N LEU A 137 -3.91 5.39 -1.02
CA LEU A 137 -4.44 6.51 -1.78
C LEU A 137 -5.66 7.07 -1.04
N HIS A 138 -5.63 8.38 -0.81
CA HIS A 138 -6.83 9.17 -0.61
C HIS A 138 -6.88 10.26 -1.69
N ALA A 139 -8.03 10.47 -2.33
CA ALA A 139 -8.18 11.58 -3.27
C ALA A 139 -9.57 12.20 -3.18
N VAL A 140 -9.65 13.49 -3.45
CA VAL A 140 -10.88 14.30 -3.39
C VAL A 140 -10.94 15.23 -4.61
N LEU A 141 -12.07 15.25 -5.30
CA LEU A 141 -12.33 16.09 -6.47
C LEU A 141 -13.10 17.38 -6.09
N PRO A 142 -13.01 18.44 -6.90
CA PRO A 142 -13.95 19.55 -6.85
C PRO A 142 -15.41 19.10 -7.06
N PRO A 143 -16.41 19.80 -6.50
CA PRO A 143 -16.29 20.99 -5.66
C PRO A 143 -16.01 20.70 -4.17
N VAL A 144 -15.91 19.43 -3.76
CA VAL A 144 -15.66 19.06 -2.36
C VAL A 144 -14.30 19.59 -1.90
N ALA A 145 -13.28 19.48 -2.75
CA ALA A 145 -12.02 20.17 -2.58
C ALA A 145 -12.07 21.56 -3.22
N GLY A 146 -12.18 22.61 -2.39
CA GLY A 146 -12.35 23.99 -2.86
C GLY A 146 -11.16 24.58 -3.62
N SER A 147 -9.97 23.99 -3.49
CA SER A 147 -8.72 24.43 -4.13
C SER A 147 -8.37 23.67 -5.42
N GLY A 148 -9.17 22.69 -5.83
CA GLY A 148 -8.85 21.76 -6.91
C GLY A 148 -8.69 20.33 -6.42
N THR A 149 -8.42 19.38 -7.32
CA THR A 149 -8.21 17.97 -6.93
C THR A 149 -7.06 17.82 -5.94
N CYS A 150 -7.32 17.13 -4.82
CA CYS A 150 -6.33 16.78 -3.81
C CYS A 150 -6.02 15.28 -3.84
N VAL A 151 -4.75 14.91 -3.69
CA VAL A 151 -4.29 13.52 -3.62
C VAL A 151 -3.33 13.36 -2.45
N SER A 152 -3.55 12.36 -1.60
CA SER A 152 -2.65 11.96 -0.53
C SER A 152 -2.20 10.52 -0.75
N LEU A 153 -0.90 10.32 -0.88
CA LEU A 153 -0.26 9.01 -1.03
C LEU A 153 0.59 8.73 0.19
N ARG A 154 0.26 7.66 0.92
CA ARG A 154 1.02 7.24 2.09
C ARG A 154 1.73 5.93 1.78
N VAL A 155 3.05 6.01 1.66
CA VAL A 155 3.92 4.86 1.42
C VAL A 155 4.09 4.12 2.74
N LEU A 156 3.43 2.97 2.85
CA LEU A 156 3.67 2.03 3.93
C LEU A 156 5.01 1.34 3.68
N ARG A 157 6.12 2.00 4.02
CA ARG A 157 7.42 1.34 4.11
C ARG A 157 7.38 0.37 5.27
N ARG A 158 7.21 -0.90 4.95
CA ARG A 158 7.37 -2.00 5.90
C ARG A 158 8.84 -2.06 6.31
N ALA A 159 9.21 -1.29 7.34
CA ALA A 159 10.40 -1.64 8.11
C ALA A 159 10.12 -3.02 8.72
N ARG A 160 10.68 -4.07 8.10
CA ARG A 160 10.66 -5.42 8.65
C ARG A 160 11.68 -5.44 9.78
N LEU A 161 11.30 -4.87 10.92
CA LEU A 161 12.08 -5.04 12.13
C LEU A 161 11.77 -6.42 12.66
N THR A 162 12.79 -7.25 12.72
CA THR A 162 12.72 -8.53 13.42
C THR A 162 12.61 -8.27 14.92
N TYR A 163 12.26 -9.32 15.66
CA TYR A 163 12.26 -9.24 17.12
C TYR A 163 13.66 -8.90 17.67
N ALA A 164 14.71 -9.45 17.06
CA ALA A 164 16.10 -9.13 17.38
C ALA A 164 16.42 -7.66 17.12
N ASP A 165 16.01 -7.11 15.96
CA ASP A 165 16.22 -5.68 15.66
C ASP A 165 15.59 -4.76 16.72
N LEU A 166 14.40 -5.11 17.23
CA LEU A 166 13.72 -4.33 18.26
C LEU A 166 14.45 -4.40 19.60
N ALA A 167 14.97 -5.58 19.97
CA ALA A 167 15.77 -5.76 21.17
C ALA A 167 17.10 -4.98 21.07
N ASP A 168 17.82 -5.12 19.96
CA ASP A 168 19.12 -4.47 19.72
C ASP A 168 19.03 -2.94 19.72
N ARG A 169 17.90 -2.39 19.23
CA ARG A 169 17.61 -0.95 19.25
C ARG A 169 17.14 -0.43 20.60
N GLY A 170 17.01 -1.29 21.61
CA GLY A 170 16.50 -0.93 22.93
C GLY A 170 15.01 -0.54 22.93
N ALA A 171 14.25 -0.93 21.91
CA ALA A 171 12.81 -0.67 21.84
C ALA A 171 12.02 -1.56 22.82
N LEU A 172 12.63 -2.67 23.26
CA LEU A 172 12.11 -3.57 24.28
C LEU A 172 13.02 -3.53 25.50
N PRO A 173 12.53 -3.12 26.69
CA PRO A 173 13.35 -3.12 27.91
C PRO A 173 13.70 -4.56 28.32
N GLY A 174 14.95 -4.81 28.73
CA GLY A 174 15.55 -6.16 28.83
C GLY A 174 14.65 -7.28 29.35
N ALA A 175 14.05 -7.14 30.54
CA ALA A 175 13.18 -8.19 31.10
C ALA A 175 11.89 -8.46 30.29
N ALA A 176 11.44 -7.49 29.48
CA ALA A 176 10.31 -7.66 28.58
C ALA A 176 10.66 -8.52 27.35
N VAL A 177 11.94 -8.63 26.98
CA VAL A 177 12.38 -9.42 25.82
C VAL A 177 12.07 -10.91 26.05
N ASP A 178 12.48 -11.45 27.20
CA ASP A 178 12.23 -12.86 27.51
C ASP A 178 10.74 -13.12 27.76
N LEU A 179 10.06 -12.18 28.44
CA LEU A 179 8.63 -12.28 28.74
C LEU A 179 7.78 -12.35 27.48
N LEU A 180 8.01 -11.45 26.51
CA LEU A 180 7.23 -11.40 25.27
C LEU A 180 7.48 -12.62 24.39
N ALA A 181 8.73 -13.11 24.34
CA ALA A 181 9.04 -14.36 23.64
C ALA A 181 8.27 -15.54 24.27
N ALA A 182 8.28 -15.65 25.60
CA ALA A 182 7.54 -16.70 26.32
C ALA A 182 6.01 -16.60 26.12
N VAL A 183 5.46 -15.38 25.99
CA VAL A 183 4.04 -15.16 25.66
C VAL A 183 3.69 -15.78 24.30
N VAL A 184 4.55 -15.58 23.29
CA VAL A 184 4.34 -16.13 21.94
C VAL A 184 4.50 -17.64 21.94
N GLU A 185 5.56 -18.16 22.57
CA GLU A 185 5.87 -19.59 22.66
C GLU A 185 4.75 -20.37 23.36
N ARG A 186 4.23 -19.84 24.48
CA ARG A 186 3.14 -20.45 25.25
C ARG A 186 1.75 -20.22 24.64
N ARG A 187 1.67 -19.65 23.43
CA ARG A 187 0.42 -19.39 22.70
C ARG A 187 -0.60 -18.58 23.52
N LEU A 188 -0.13 -17.66 24.35
CA LEU A 188 -1.01 -16.82 25.14
C LEU A 188 -1.66 -15.78 24.23
N ALA A 189 -2.96 -15.52 24.45
CA ALA A 189 -3.65 -14.42 23.78
C ALA A 189 -3.18 -13.09 24.37
N PHE A 190 -2.76 -12.15 23.53
CA PHE A 190 -2.28 -10.83 23.94
C PHE A 190 -2.80 -9.73 23.00
N LEU A 191 -2.71 -8.49 23.47
CA LEU A 191 -3.08 -7.29 22.75
C LEU A 191 -1.92 -6.30 22.83
N VAL A 192 -1.53 -5.71 21.70
CA VAL A 192 -0.56 -4.62 21.65
C VAL A 192 -1.32 -3.29 21.61
N THR A 193 -1.13 -2.46 22.63
CA THR A 193 -1.82 -1.16 22.79
C THR A 193 -0.83 0.00 22.75
N GLY A 194 -1.33 1.22 22.52
CA GLY A 194 -0.51 2.44 22.40
C GLY A 194 -1.12 3.48 21.45
N GLY A 195 -0.63 4.72 21.54
CA GLY A 195 -1.09 5.84 20.71
C GLY A 195 -0.87 5.62 19.20
N THR A 196 -1.48 6.45 18.36
CA THR A 196 -1.21 6.46 16.92
C THR A 196 0.28 6.73 16.67
N GLY A 197 0.92 5.95 15.79
CA GLY A 197 2.35 6.10 15.48
C GLY A 197 3.33 5.50 16.49
N SER A 198 2.86 4.92 17.61
CA SER A 198 3.73 4.32 18.65
C SER A 198 4.43 2.99 18.26
N GLY A 199 4.25 2.50 17.03
CA GLY A 199 4.90 1.26 16.57
C GLY A 199 4.17 -0.05 16.91
N LYS A 200 2.89 -0.02 17.33
CA LYS A 200 2.09 -1.21 17.66
C LYS A 200 2.18 -2.32 16.59
N THR A 201 1.89 -1.96 15.34
CA THR A 201 1.88 -2.90 14.22
C THR A 201 3.27 -3.48 13.94
N THR A 202 4.32 -2.71 14.21
CA THR A 202 5.72 -3.13 14.10
C THR A 202 6.05 -4.16 15.18
N VAL A 203 5.72 -3.89 16.45
CA VAL A 203 5.92 -4.84 17.55
C VAL A 203 5.12 -6.13 17.32
N LEU A 204 3.85 -6.01 16.92
CA LEU A 204 3.01 -7.17 16.62
C LEU A 204 3.59 -8.00 15.46
N SER A 205 4.04 -7.37 14.37
CA SER A 205 4.67 -8.07 13.25
C SER A 205 5.94 -8.81 13.66
N ALA A 206 6.77 -8.19 14.52
CA ALA A 206 8.01 -8.79 15.02
C ALA A 206 7.73 -10.01 15.93
N LEU A 207 6.75 -9.90 16.84
CA LEU A 207 6.34 -11.01 17.71
C LEU A 207 5.77 -12.19 16.92
N LEU A 208 5.02 -11.92 15.86
CA LEU A 208 4.50 -12.96 14.96
C LEU A 208 5.61 -13.69 14.19
N GLY A 209 6.78 -13.07 14.02
CA GLY A 209 7.97 -13.74 13.48
C GLY A 209 8.61 -14.76 14.43
N LEU A 210 8.29 -14.73 15.72
CA LEU A 210 8.74 -15.72 16.70
C LEU A 210 7.86 -16.99 16.72
N VAL A 211 6.74 -16.98 15.99
CA VAL A 211 5.84 -18.13 15.94
C VAL A 211 6.54 -19.31 15.24
N ASP A 212 6.28 -20.52 15.74
CA ASP A 212 6.81 -21.75 15.15
C ASP A 212 6.45 -21.86 13.67
N ALA A 213 7.45 -22.13 12.82
CA ALA A 213 7.32 -22.15 11.37
C ALA A 213 6.28 -23.16 10.84
N GLY A 214 5.91 -24.18 11.62
CA GLY A 214 4.85 -25.14 11.32
C GLY A 214 3.44 -24.63 11.58
N GLU A 215 3.28 -23.55 12.35
CA GLU A 215 1.98 -22.95 12.67
C GLU A 215 1.44 -22.10 11.52
N ARG A 216 0.13 -22.13 11.30
CA ARG A 216 -0.56 -21.31 10.28
C ARG A 216 -1.06 -20.01 10.88
N LEU A 217 -0.52 -18.89 10.39
CA LEU A 217 -0.96 -17.54 10.74
C LEU A 217 -2.07 -17.07 9.78
N VAL A 218 -3.24 -16.68 10.30
CA VAL A 218 -4.28 -16.00 9.51
C VAL A 218 -4.43 -14.57 10.03
N LEU A 219 -4.13 -13.59 9.17
CA LEU A 219 -4.17 -12.16 9.49
C LEU A 219 -5.44 -11.54 8.89
N CYS A 220 -6.27 -10.90 9.71
CA CYS A 220 -7.43 -10.13 9.27
C CYS A 220 -7.13 -8.63 9.44
N GLU A 221 -7.13 -7.87 8.35
CA GLU A 221 -6.73 -6.46 8.35
C GLU A 221 -7.65 -5.61 7.47
N ASP A 222 -7.86 -4.34 7.85
CA ASP A 222 -8.54 -3.38 6.97
C ASP A 222 -7.68 -3.04 5.75
N ALA A 223 -6.38 -2.89 5.98
CA ALA A 223 -5.38 -2.62 4.97
C ALA A 223 -4.09 -3.38 5.31
N PRO A 224 -3.27 -3.73 4.30
CA PRO A 224 -2.18 -4.67 4.47
C PRO A 224 -0.95 -4.08 5.20
N GLU A 225 -1.00 -3.95 6.53
CA GLU A 225 0.09 -3.38 7.34
C GLU A 225 1.04 -4.43 7.92
N LEU A 226 0.51 -5.53 8.48
CA LEU A 226 1.32 -6.58 9.11
C LEU A 226 2.19 -7.31 8.09
N SER A 227 3.45 -7.52 8.44
CA SER A 227 4.40 -8.20 7.55
C SER A 227 5.38 -9.06 8.33
N PRO A 228 4.90 -10.05 9.11
CA PRO A 228 5.78 -10.94 9.87
C PRO A 228 6.69 -11.76 8.95
N GLU A 229 7.90 -12.01 9.42
CA GLU A 229 8.82 -12.95 8.79
C GLU A 229 8.44 -14.37 9.21
N HIS A 230 7.49 -14.96 8.48
CA HIS A 230 6.95 -16.28 8.80
C HIS A 230 6.55 -17.02 7.51
N PRO A 231 6.88 -18.32 7.35
CA PRO A 231 6.67 -19.03 6.08
C PRO A 231 5.19 -19.31 5.75
N HIS A 232 4.34 -19.43 6.77
CA HIS A 232 2.94 -19.86 6.60
C HIS A 232 1.93 -18.76 6.99
N VAL A 233 1.88 -17.69 6.20
CA VAL A 233 0.99 -16.53 6.43
C VAL A 233 -0.12 -16.47 5.39
N VAL A 234 -1.36 -16.35 5.86
CA VAL A 234 -2.54 -16.07 5.03
C VAL A 234 -3.13 -14.73 5.43
N ARG A 235 -3.39 -13.87 4.45
CA ARG A 235 -3.90 -12.51 4.69
C ARG A 235 -5.29 -12.37 4.13
N LEU A 236 -6.20 -11.91 4.97
CA LEU A 236 -7.57 -11.57 4.65
C LEU A 236 -7.72 -10.06 4.81
N LEU A 237 -8.22 -9.40 3.75
CA LEU A 237 -8.42 -7.95 3.74
C LEU A 237 -9.89 -7.63 3.70
N THR A 238 -10.27 -6.56 4.41
CA THR A 238 -11.64 -6.07 4.32
C THR A 238 -11.88 -5.53 2.93
N ARG A 239 -13.16 -5.48 2.55
CA ARG A 239 -13.57 -4.91 1.29
C ARG A 239 -14.70 -3.93 1.56
N PRO A 240 -14.57 -2.64 1.23
CA PRO A 240 -15.72 -1.74 1.24
C PRO A 240 -16.76 -2.21 0.22
N PRO A 241 -18.01 -1.76 0.32
CA PRO A 241 -19.00 -2.10 -0.69
C PRO A 241 -18.59 -1.58 -2.08
N ASN A 242 -19.11 -2.23 -3.12
CA ASN A 242 -18.98 -1.76 -4.50
C ASN A 242 -19.76 -0.45 -4.71
N VAL A 243 -19.71 0.08 -5.94
CA VAL A 243 -20.40 1.33 -6.32
C VAL A 243 -21.92 1.28 -6.14
N GLU A 244 -22.52 0.09 -6.08
CA GLU A 244 -23.95 -0.13 -5.82
C GLU A 244 -24.25 -0.32 -4.32
N SER A 245 -23.26 -0.05 -3.44
CA SER A 245 -23.33 -0.28 -2.00
C SER A 245 -23.49 -1.75 -1.58
N VAL A 246 -23.11 -2.69 -2.44
CA VAL A 246 -23.25 -4.14 -2.22
C VAL A 246 -21.88 -4.81 -2.03
N GLY A 247 -21.85 -5.91 -1.27
CA GLY A 247 -20.67 -6.78 -1.19
C GLY A 247 -19.56 -6.27 -0.28
N ALA A 248 -19.89 -5.43 0.70
CA ALA A 248 -18.98 -5.11 1.79
C ALA A 248 -18.57 -6.40 2.54
N VAL A 249 -17.30 -6.50 2.89
CA VAL A 249 -16.73 -7.56 3.72
C VAL A 249 -16.07 -6.87 4.91
N SER A 250 -16.70 -7.00 6.08
CA SER A 250 -16.21 -6.38 7.31
C SER A 250 -15.10 -7.21 7.97
N LEU A 251 -14.33 -6.61 8.86
CA LEU A 251 -13.33 -7.31 9.68
C LEU A 251 -13.95 -8.47 10.46
N ARG A 252 -15.19 -8.27 10.92
CA ARG A 252 -15.99 -9.31 11.58
C ARG A 252 -16.26 -10.51 10.68
N ASP A 253 -16.57 -10.27 9.42
CA ASP A 253 -16.77 -11.34 8.43
C ASP A 253 -15.47 -12.11 8.19
N LEU A 254 -14.34 -11.40 8.11
CA LEU A 254 -13.03 -12.03 7.95
C LEU A 254 -12.69 -12.94 9.12
N VAL A 255 -12.90 -12.49 10.36
CA VAL A 255 -12.65 -13.30 11.57
C VAL A 255 -13.46 -14.60 11.54
N ARG A 256 -14.74 -14.52 11.17
CA ARG A 256 -15.60 -15.71 11.04
C ARG A 256 -15.14 -16.67 9.95
N GLN A 257 -14.67 -16.17 8.81
CA GLN A 257 -14.13 -17.03 7.76
C GLN A 257 -12.77 -17.61 8.13
N ALA A 258 -11.91 -16.83 8.78
CA ALA A 258 -10.60 -17.26 9.24
C ALA A 258 -10.68 -18.48 10.14
N LEU A 259 -11.68 -18.56 11.03
CA LEU A 259 -11.93 -19.72 11.89
C LEU A 259 -12.17 -21.03 11.13
N ARG A 260 -12.66 -20.96 9.88
CA ARG A 260 -12.87 -22.13 9.02
C ARG A 260 -11.62 -22.54 8.25
N MET A 261 -10.54 -21.75 8.34
CA MET A 261 -9.30 -21.95 7.60
C MET A 261 -8.25 -22.72 8.41
N ARG A 262 -8.66 -23.37 9.51
CA ARG A 262 -7.80 -24.10 10.45
C ARG A 262 -6.56 -23.26 10.87
N PRO A 263 -6.75 -22.05 11.43
CA PRO A 263 -5.64 -21.22 11.90
C PRO A 263 -5.04 -21.81 13.17
N ASP A 264 -3.71 -21.84 13.28
CA ASP A 264 -3.03 -22.07 14.57
C ASP A 264 -2.94 -20.75 15.35
N ARG A 265 -2.79 -19.62 14.64
CA ARG A 265 -2.92 -18.27 15.19
C ARG A 265 -3.86 -17.43 14.32
N LEU A 266 -4.81 -16.77 14.99
CA LEU A 266 -5.64 -15.73 14.38
C LEU A 266 -5.18 -14.37 14.87
N VAL A 267 -4.90 -13.46 13.94
CA VAL A 267 -4.44 -12.10 14.23
C VAL A 267 -5.42 -11.11 13.63
N VAL A 268 -5.78 -10.09 14.39
CA VAL A 268 -6.58 -8.96 13.92
C VAL A 268 -5.73 -7.72 14.01
N GLY A 269 -5.49 -7.05 12.87
CA GLY A 269 -4.51 -5.97 12.75
C GLY A 269 -4.84 -4.76 13.61
N GLU A 270 -6.09 -4.32 13.60
CA GLU A 270 -6.59 -3.25 14.45
C GLU A 270 -8.01 -3.56 14.88
N VAL A 271 -8.34 -3.27 16.13
CA VAL A 271 -9.66 -3.50 16.69
C VAL A 271 -10.26 -2.15 17.07
N ARG A 272 -11.34 -1.76 16.38
CA ARG A 272 -12.07 -0.48 16.52
C ARG A 272 -13.53 -0.66 16.94
N GLY A 273 -14.05 -1.89 17.01
CA GLY A 273 -15.48 -2.12 17.23
C GLY A 273 -15.87 -3.56 17.63
N GLY A 274 -17.01 -4.04 17.09
CA GLY A 274 -17.70 -5.26 17.53
C GLY A 274 -16.93 -6.58 17.30
N GLU A 275 -15.84 -6.57 16.55
CA GLU A 275 -14.95 -7.72 16.32
C GLU A 275 -14.27 -8.23 17.59
N VAL A 276 -14.17 -7.41 18.66
CA VAL A 276 -13.64 -7.82 19.97
C VAL A 276 -14.37 -9.06 20.50
N VAL A 277 -15.69 -9.11 20.32
CA VAL A 277 -16.54 -10.19 20.86
C VAL A 277 -16.19 -11.53 20.19
N ASP A 278 -16.00 -11.52 18.88
CA ASP A 278 -15.71 -12.73 18.11
C ASP A 278 -14.27 -13.23 18.41
N LEU A 279 -13.32 -12.33 18.71
CA LEU A 279 -11.98 -12.68 19.18
C LEU A 279 -11.98 -13.39 20.55
N THR A 280 -12.78 -12.90 21.50
CA THR A 280 -12.88 -13.56 22.82
C THR A 280 -13.57 -14.93 22.74
N GLN A 281 -14.47 -15.14 21.77
CA GLN A 281 -15.10 -16.45 21.54
C GLN A 281 -14.14 -17.48 20.96
N CYS A 282 -13.16 -17.07 20.13
CA CYS A 282 -12.13 -17.97 19.59
C CYS A 282 -11.40 -18.77 20.70
N ARG A 283 -11.16 -18.14 21.86
CA ARG A 283 -10.51 -18.78 23.01
C ARG A 283 -11.33 -19.95 23.56
N ARG A 284 -12.66 -19.87 23.52
CA ARG A 284 -13.55 -20.91 24.08
C ARG A 284 -13.64 -22.14 23.18
N SER A 285 -13.52 -21.97 21.87
CA SER A 285 -13.61 -23.04 20.89
C SER A 285 -12.36 -23.94 20.84
N ASN A 286 -11.22 -23.46 21.35
CA ASN A 286 -9.95 -24.20 21.31
C ASN A 286 -9.56 -24.87 22.65
N THR A 287 -10.42 -24.75 23.68
CA THR A 287 -10.28 -25.45 24.99
C THR A 287 -11.15 -26.71 25.07
N GLY A 288 -11.40 -27.37 23.95
CA GLY A 288 -12.00 -28.70 23.91
C GLY A 288 -10.95 -29.80 24.05
N LEU A 289 -10.27 -29.84 25.20
CA LEU A 289 -9.60 -30.99 25.84
C LEU A 289 -9.22 -30.57 27.27
#